data_AF-A0A820PXW1-F1
#
_entry.id   AF-A0A820PXW1-F1
#
_cell.length_a   1.000
_cell.length_b   1.000
_cell.length_c   1.000
_cell.angle_alpha   90.00
_cell.angle_beta   90.00
_cell.angle_gamma   90.00
#
_symmetry.space_group_name_H-M   'P 1'
#
loop_
_entity.id
_entity.type
_entity.pdbx_description
1 polymer ?
#
loop_
_entity_poly.entity_id
_entity_poly.type
_entity_poly.pdbx_seq_one_letter_code
_entity_poly.pdbx_strand_id
1 'polypeptide(L)'
;MLFPPPNVTGTLHLGHALTTCIHDSLLRWHTMQRKSYARCIPGYDHAGIATQVIVEKHIAPQTREQMGREKFLEECYQWSSTYRQTIETQLKRLCPLFDWTNTYFTMDKNLIEYVRDSFLSLYNDGLIYRDRRIVN
;
A
#
# COMPACT_ATOMS: atom_id res chain seq x y z
N MET A 1 -4.73 0.39 15.60
CA MET A 1 -4.54 1.39 14.53
C MET A 1 -3.98 0.70 13.31
N LEU A 2 -4.39 1.13 12.12
CA LEU A 2 -3.71 0.79 10.87
C LEU A 2 -2.84 1.99 10.52
N PHE A 3 -1.56 1.77 10.26
CA PHE A 3 -0.71 2.83 9.73
C PHE A 3 -1.12 3.10 8.28
N PRO A 4 -1.25 4.38 7.86
CA PRO A 4 -1.52 4.71 6.47
C PRO A 4 -0.44 4.09 5.56
N PRO A 5 -0.81 3.17 4.66
CA PRO A 5 0.17 2.42 3.88
C PRO A 5 0.85 3.35 2.86
N PRO A 6 2.19 3.51 2.88
CA PRO A 6 2.89 4.25 1.84
C PRO A 6 2.81 3.53 0.49
N ASN A 7 2.77 4.32 -0.58
CA ASN A 7 2.80 3.85 -1.95
C ASN A 7 4.16 3.23 -2.30
N VAL A 8 4.16 2.09 -3.00
CA VAL A 8 5.38 1.39 -3.47
C VAL A 8 6.05 2.07 -4.69
N THR A 9 6.04 3.40 -4.69
CA THR A 9 6.45 4.24 -5.82
C THR A 9 7.81 4.90 -5.63
N GLY A 10 8.38 4.88 -4.42
CA GLY A 10 9.58 5.64 -4.13
C GLY A 10 10.09 5.48 -2.71
N THR A 11 11.08 6.29 -2.35
CA THR A 11 11.61 6.39 -0.99
C THR A 11 10.76 7.32 -0.13
N LEU A 12 10.76 7.08 1.18
CA LEU A 12 10.05 7.91 2.15
C LEU A 12 10.73 9.27 2.32
N HIS A 13 9.91 10.32 2.39
CA HIS A 13 10.29 11.70 2.71
C HIS A 13 9.84 12.13 4.12
N LEU A 14 10.20 13.35 4.54
CA LEU A 14 9.91 13.91 5.89
C LEU A 14 8.43 13.84 6.30
N GLY A 15 7.49 14.04 5.37
CA GLY A 15 6.07 13.83 5.65
C GLY A 15 5.74 12.43 6.21
N HIS A 16 6.36 11.37 5.70
CA HIS A 16 6.18 10.02 6.23
C HIS A 16 6.81 9.88 7.62
N ALA A 17 7.96 10.51 7.86
CA ALA A 17 8.60 10.52 9.18
C ALA A 17 7.69 11.20 10.21
N LEU A 18 7.11 12.36 9.88
CA LEU A 18 6.14 13.05 10.74
C LEU A 18 4.95 12.15 11.09
N THR A 19 4.31 11.55 10.09
CA THR A 19 3.17 10.63 10.30
C THR A 19 3.57 9.44 11.19
N THR A 20 4.77 8.88 10.98
CA THR A 20 5.31 7.79 11.78
C THR A 20 5.49 8.21 13.25
N CYS A 21 6.10 9.37 13.50
CA CYS A 21 6.30 9.89 14.85
C CYS A 21 4.98 10.11 15.60
N ILE A 22 3.94 10.62 14.93
CA ILE A 22 2.62 10.82 15.54
C ILE A 22 2.00 9.49 15.95
N HIS A 23 1.96 8.51 15.03
CA HIS A 23 1.39 7.19 15.31
C HIS A 23 2.16 6.44 16.41
N ASP A 24 3.49 6.51 16.37
CA ASP A 24 4.35 5.87 17.37
C ASP A 24 4.19 6.50 18.75
N SER A 25 4.08 7.83 18.83
CA SER A 25 3.86 8.54 20.10
C SER A 25 2.53 8.12 20.76
N LEU A 26 1.45 8.05 19.97
CA LEU A 26 0.15 7.59 20.44
C LEU A 26 0.19 6.12 20.86
N LEU A 27 0.85 5.28 20.07
CA LEU A 27 1.00 3.86 20.38
C LEU A 27 1.74 3.67 21.71
N ARG A 28 2.89 4.33 21.89
CA ARG A 28 3.66 4.31 23.15
C ARG A 28 2.81 4.75 24.34
N TRP A 29 2.11 5.86 24.22
CA TRP A 29 1.25 6.40 25.27
C TRP A 29 0.15 5.41 25.69
N HIS A 30 -0.52 4.78 24.73
CA HIS A 30 -1.54 3.77 25.01
C HIS A 30 -0.96 2.47 25.60
N THR A 31 0.21 2.04 25.13
CA THR A 31 0.93 0.88 25.68
C THR A 31 1.33 1.12 27.13
N MET A 32 1.84 2.31 27.47
CA MET A 32 2.18 2.69 28.85
C MET A 32 0.96 2.72 29.77
N GLN A 33 -0.22 3.05 29.23
CA GLN A 33 -1.50 2.94 29.95
C GLN A 33 -2.06 1.52 30.04
N ARG A 34 -1.29 0.50 29.62
CA ARG A 34 -1.72 -0.91 29.61
C ARG A 34 -3.01 -1.15 28.83
N LYS A 35 -3.27 -0.36 27.79
CA LYS A 35 -4.41 -0.59 26.90
C LYS A 35 -4.13 -1.84 26.06
N SER A 36 -4.88 -2.91 26.27
CA SER A 36 -4.72 -4.18 25.57
C SER A 36 -4.89 -4.08 24.04
N TYR A 37 -5.57 -3.04 23.56
CA TYR A 37 -5.77 -2.76 22.14
C TYR A 37 -4.64 -1.90 21.51
N ALA A 38 -3.61 -1.52 22.26
CA ALA A 38 -2.51 -0.67 21.77
C ALA A 38 -1.65 -1.44 20.75
N ARG A 39 -2.02 -1.31 19.47
CA ARG A 39 -1.34 -1.96 18.34
C ARG A 39 -1.42 -1.08 17.11
N CYS A 40 -0.32 -0.96 16.38
CA CYS A 40 -0.28 -0.30 15.07
C CYS A 40 0.29 -1.26 14.04
N ILE A 41 -0.48 -1.55 13.00
CA ILE A 41 -0.07 -2.49 11.95
C ILE A 41 0.38 -1.69 10.72
N PRO A 42 1.65 -1.82 10.27
CA PRO A 42 2.12 -1.21 9.04
C PRO A 42 1.59 -1.98 7.82
N GLY A 43 1.41 -1.28 6.71
CA GLY A 43 1.10 -1.90 5.43
C GLY A 43 1.68 -1.14 4.26
N TYR A 44 1.45 -1.64 3.06
CA TYR A 44 1.99 -1.09 1.82
C TYR A 44 0.87 -0.97 0.77
N ASP A 45 0.88 0.11 0.00
CA ASP A 45 -0.09 0.33 -1.07
C ASP A 45 0.58 0.13 -2.43
N HIS A 46 -0.01 -0.75 -3.25
CA HIS A 46 0.34 -0.98 -4.65
C HIS A 46 0.22 0.27 -5.52
N ALA A 47 -0.57 1.27 -5.13
CA ALA A 47 -0.70 2.58 -5.77
C ALA A 47 -1.06 2.57 -7.28
N GLY A 48 -1.59 1.47 -7.81
CA GLY A 48 -2.11 1.31 -9.17
C GLY A 48 -1.38 2.11 -10.25
N ILE A 49 -2.02 3.18 -10.72
CA ILE A 49 -1.53 4.08 -11.78
C ILE A 49 -0.15 4.68 -11.45
N ALA A 50 0.10 5.06 -10.19
CA ALA A 50 1.35 5.68 -9.81
C ALA A 50 2.53 4.69 -9.95
N THR A 51 2.33 3.43 -9.57
CA THR A 51 3.33 2.38 -9.78
C THR A 51 3.52 2.10 -11.27
N GLN A 52 2.43 2.00 -12.03
CA GLN A 52 2.49 1.81 -13.48
C GLN A 52 3.36 2.89 -14.16
N VAL A 53 3.11 4.17 -13.89
CA VAL A 53 3.85 5.29 -14.51
C VAL A 53 5.35 5.23 -14.21
N ILE A 54 5.72 4.78 -13.02
CA ILE A 54 7.13 4.71 -12.62
C ILE A 54 7.81 3.49 -13.23
N VAL A 55 7.13 2.35 -13.28
CA VAL A 55 7.63 1.15 -13.97
C VAL A 55 7.78 1.41 -15.46
N GLU A 56 6.82 2.09 -16.10
CA GLU A 56 6.93 2.52 -17.51
C GLU A 56 8.17 3.39 -17.77
N LYS A 57 8.50 4.30 -16.85
CA LYS A 57 9.74 5.09 -16.91
C LYS A 57 10.99 4.24 -16.70
N HIS A 58 10.90 3.19 -15.87
CA HIS A 58 12.03 2.29 -15.58
C HIS A 58 12.39 1.40 -16.76
N ILE A 59 11.39 0.91 -17.50
CA ILE A 59 11.60 0.01 -18.65
C ILE A 59 11.90 0.75 -19.96
N ALA A 60 11.86 2.09 -19.97
CA ALA A 60 12.17 2.89 -21.13
C ALA A 60 13.59 2.57 -21.67
N PRO A 61 13.78 2.50 -23.01
CA PRO A 61 12.89 2.96 -24.07
C PRO A 61 11.81 1.96 -24.51
N GLN A 62 11.74 0.76 -23.92
CA GLN A 62 10.69 -0.22 -24.24
C GLN A 62 9.32 0.26 -23.72
N THR A 63 8.25 0.05 -24.50
CA THR A 63 6.88 0.37 -24.03
C THR A 63 6.19 -0.84 -23.41
N ARG A 64 5.17 -0.61 -22.57
CA ARG A 64 4.35 -1.68 -21.98
C ARG A 64 3.68 -2.54 -23.06
N GLU A 65 3.29 -1.93 -24.19
CA GLU A 65 2.63 -2.62 -25.30
C GLU A 65 3.62 -3.58 -25.99
N GLN A 66 4.88 -3.16 -26.13
CA GLN A 66 5.95 -3.99 -26.68
C GLN A 66 6.34 -5.13 -25.73
N MET A 67 6.33 -4.88 -24.42
CA MET A 67 6.64 -5.87 -23.39
C MET A 67 5.55 -6.93 -23.23
N GLY A 68 4.28 -6.53 -23.41
CA GLY A 68 3.12 -7.39 -23.17
C GLY A 68 2.69 -7.41 -21.70
N ARG A 69 1.41 -7.68 -21.47
CA ARG A 69 0.77 -7.55 -20.15
C ARG A 69 1.42 -8.42 -19.06
N GLU A 70 1.70 -9.69 -19.36
CA GLU A 70 2.21 -10.64 -18.36
C GLU A 70 3.58 -10.20 -17.83
N LYS A 71 4.53 -9.95 -18.74
CA LYS A 71 5.86 -9.45 -18.39
C LYS A 71 5.81 -8.10 -17.67
N PHE A 72 4.94 -7.19 -18.12
CA PHE A 72 4.79 -5.90 -17.44
C PHE A 72 4.25 -6.05 -16.00
N LEU A 73 3.34 -6.99 -15.77
CA LEU A 73 2.86 -7.28 -14.42
C LEU A 73 3.97 -7.88 -13.54
N GLU A 74 4.80 -8.77 -14.08
CA GLU A 74 5.98 -9.30 -13.38
C GLU A 74 6.92 -8.18 -12.94
N GLU A 75 7.23 -7.23 -13.83
CA GLU A 75 8.02 -6.04 -13.51
C GLU A 75 7.38 -5.20 -12.39
N CYS A 76 6.06 -4.99 -12.43
CA CYS A 76 5.34 -4.28 -11.37
C CYS A 76 5.43 -4.99 -10.01
N TYR A 77 5.33 -6.32 -9.99
CA TYR A 77 5.48 -7.11 -8.76
C TYR A 77 6.92 -7.06 -8.22
N GLN A 78 7.91 -7.16 -9.10
CA GLN A 78 9.32 -7.07 -8.73
C GLN A 78 9.66 -5.69 -8.17
N TRP A 79 9.18 -4.63 -8.83
CA TRP A 79 9.26 -3.26 -8.36
C TRP A 79 8.64 -3.12 -6.96
N SER A 80 7.39 -3.57 -6.80
CA SER A 80 6.67 -3.51 -5.53
C SER A 80 7.42 -4.25 -4.41
N SER A 81 8.00 -5.42 -4.70
CA SER A 81 8.80 -6.17 -3.72
C SER A 81 10.02 -5.39 -3.24
N THR A 82 10.76 -4.80 -4.18
CA THR A 82 11.97 -4.01 -3.90
C THR A 82 11.67 -2.78 -3.05
N TYR A 83 10.62 -2.03 -3.42
CA TYR A 83 10.26 -0.82 -2.69
C TYR A 83 9.63 -1.08 -1.33
N ARG A 84 8.85 -2.16 -1.16
CA ARG A 84 8.39 -2.58 0.16
C ARG A 84 9.56 -2.80 1.13
N GLN A 85 10.60 -3.50 0.69
CA GLN A 85 11.80 -3.72 1.52
C GLN A 85 12.51 -2.41 1.88
N THR A 86 12.59 -1.48 0.92
CA THR A 86 13.21 -0.17 1.13
C THR A 86 12.41 0.66 2.13
N ILE A 87 11.09 0.76 1.94
CA ILE A 87 10.16 1.45 2.84
C ILE A 87 10.22 0.85 4.24
N GLU A 88 10.19 -0.48 4.36
CA GLU A 88 10.27 -1.17 5.65
C GLU A 88 11.56 -0.80 6.38
N THR A 89 12.69 -0.81 5.67
CA THR A 89 13.99 -0.44 6.22
C THR A 89 14.01 1.01 6.69
N GLN A 90 13.44 1.93 5.91
CA GLN A 90 13.35 3.35 6.27
C GLN A 90 12.46 3.58 7.50
N LEU A 91 11.29 2.92 7.58
CA LEU A 91 10.40 3.02 8.73
C LEU A 91 11.04 2.40 9.98
N LYS A 92 11.66 1.22 9.88
CA LYS A 92 12.32 0.56 11.01
C LYS A 92 13.48 1.39 11.59
N ARG A 93 14.16 2.18 10.76
CA ARG A 93 15.20 3.12 11.22
C ARG A 93 14.66 4.27 12.09
N LEU A 94 13.36 4.57 12.01
CA LEU A 94 12.69 5.50 12.92
C LEU A 94 12.29 4.83 14.25
N CYS A 95 12.57 3.53 14.40
CA CYS A 95 12.31 2.73 15.60
C CYS A 95 10.87 2.76 16.13
N PRO A 96 9.82 2.70 15.28
CA PRO A 96 8.45 2.70 15.79
C PRO A 96 8.10 1.35 16.44
N LEU A 97 7.20 1.37 17.41
CA LEU A 97 6.66 0.21 18.14
C LEU A 97 5.64 -0.60 17.33
N PHE A 98 5.65 -0.47 16.01
CA PHE A 98 4.68 -1.10 15.12
C PHE A 98 4.79 -2.62 15.14
N ASP A 99 3.67 -3.28 14.85
CA ASP A 99 3.60 -4.72 14.72
C ASP A 99 3.96 -5.17 13.30
N TRP A 100 5.25 -5.45 13.12
CA TRP A 100 5.82 -5.94 11.86
C TRP A 100 5.43 -7.38 11.51
N THR A 101 4.86 -8.14 12.45
CA THR A 101 4.50 -9.55 12.23
C THR A 101 3.19 -9.69 11.45
N ASN A 102 2.37 -8.63 11.42
CA ASN A 102 1.06 -8.63 10.76
C ASN A 102 1.00 -7.60 9.63
N THR A 103 2.14 -7.31 9.00
CA THR A 103 2.19 -6.42 7.85
C THR A 103 1.27 -6.89 6.73
N TYR A 104 0.72 -5.93 5.97
CA TYR A 104 -0.16 -6.22 4.85
C TYR A 104 0.24 -5.43 3.61
N PHE A 105 -0.11 -5.95 2.43
CA PHE A 105 0.04 -5.29 1.15
C PHE A 105 -1.30 -5.35 0.42
N THR A 106 -1.73 -4.24 -0.20
CA THR A 106 -3.06 -4.16 -0.82
C THR A 106 -3.35 -5.21 -1.90
N MET A 107 -2.31 -5.84 -2.47
CA MET A 107 -2.45 -6.95 -3.42
C MET A 107 -2.23 -8.34 -2.79
N ASP A 108 -2.23 -8.44 -1.46
CA ASP A 108 -2.26 -9.74 -0.79
C ASP A 108 -3.60 -10.44 -1.07
N LYS A 109 -3.55 -11.76 -1.18
CA LYS A 109 -4.69 -12.58 -1.63
C LYS A 109 -5.97 -12.32 -0.82
N ASN A 110 -5.85 -12.25 0.51
CA ASN A 110 -6.96 -11.96 1.41
C ASN A 110 -7.58 -10.58 1.16
N LEU A 111 -6.76 -9.54 0.96
CA LEU A 111 -7.25 -8.19 0.70
C LEU A 111 -7.92 -8.08 -0.68
N ILE A 112 -7.39 -8.79 -1.69
CA ILE A 112 -8.04 -8.90 -3.00
C ILE A 112 -9.43 -9.55 -2.87
N GLU A 113 -9.55 -10.62 -2.08
CA GLU A 113 -10.83 -11.28 -1.81
C GLU A 113 -11.80 -10.33 -1.10
N TYR A 114 -11.36 -9.61 -0.05
CA TYR A 114 -12.21 -8.62 0.63
C TYR A 114 -12.68 -7.48 -0.28
N VAL A 115 -11.82 -6.98 -1.16
CA VAL A 115 -12.19 -5.94 -2.14
C VAL A 115 -13.22 -6.49 -3.13
N ARG A 116 -13.06 -7.73 -3.59
CA ARG A 116 -14.03 -8.40 -4.48
C ARG A 116 -15.38 -8.58 -3.79
N ASP A 117 -15.39 -9.05 -2.56
CA ASP A 117 -16.63 -9.25 -1.79
C ASP A 117 -17.34 -7.92 -1.53
N SER A 118 -16.59 -6.88 -1.18
CA SER A 118 -17.11 -5.51 -1.00
C SER A 118 -17.72 -4.98 -2.30
N PHE A 119 -17.05 -5.20 -3.44
CA PHE A 119 -17.58 -4.84 -4.75
C PHE A 119 -18.89 -5.59 -5.05
N LEU A 120 -18.95 -6.89 -4.79
CA LEU A 120 -20.16 -7.69 -5.01
C LEU A 120 -21.31 -7.25 -4.11
N SER A 121 -21.06 -6.94 -2.83
CA SER A 121 -22.08 -6.41 -1.93
C SER A 121 -22.65 -5.10 -2.47
N LEU A 122 -21.78 -4.13 -2.78
CA LEU A 122 -22.21 -2.83 -3.30
C LEU A 122 -22.92 -2.93 -4.66
N TYR A 123 -22.56 -3.91 -5.50
CA TYR A 123 -23.26 -4.20 -6.74
C TYR A 123 -24.66 -4.78 -6.48
N ASN A 124 -24.77 -5.76 -5.57
CA ASN A 124 -26.05 -6.38 -5.20
C ASN A 124 -27.00 -5.39 -4.51
N ASP A 125 -26.46 -4.44 -3.75
CA ASP A 125 -27.22 -3.35 -3.12
C ASP A 125 -27.66 -2.26 -4.12
N GLY A 126 -27.29 -2.39 -5.40
CA GLY A 126 -27.61 -1.43 -6.46
C GLY A 126 -26.79 -0.13 -6.41
N LEU A 127 -25.72 -0.08 -5.61
CA LEU A 127 -24.84 1.10 -5.44
C LEU A 127 -23.73 1.16 -6.49
N ILE A 128 -23.33 0.01 -7.05
CA ILE A 128 -22.41 -0.07 -8.19
C ILE A 128 -23.21 -0.41 -9.45
N TYR A 129 -23.04 0.40 -10.49
CA TYR A 129 -23.66 0.21 -11.78
C TYR A 129 -22.72 0.65 -12.90
N ARG A 130 -23.03 0.26 -14.14
CA ARG A 130 -22.29 0.65 -15.34
C ARG A 130 -23.14 1.58 -16.19
N ASP A 131 -22.61 2.76 -16.50
CA ASP A 131 -23.29 3.75 -17.32
C ASP A 131 -22.30 4.58 -18.15
N ARG A 132 -22.79 5.32 -19.15
CA ARG A 132 -22.03 6.25 -19.98
C ARG A 132 -22.15 7.66 -19.41
N ARG A 133 -21.10 8.11 -18.75
CA ARG A 133 -20.97 9.47 -18.23
C ARG A 133 -19.66 10.08 -18.69
N ILE A 134 -19.61 11.41 -18.75
CA ILE A 134 -18.34 12.12 -18.93
C ILE A 134 -17.49 11.83 -17.68
N VAL A 135 -16.25 11.42 -17.90
CA VAL A 135 -15.24 11.14 -16.87
C VAL A 135 -14.01 12.01 -17.16
N ASN A 136 -13.22 12.27 -16.12
CA ASN A 136 -11.99 13.06 -16.20
C ASN A 136 -10.87 12.29 -16.90
#